data_AF-A0AAU4UCE5-F1
#
_entry.id   AF-A0AAU4UCE5-F1
#
_cell.length_a   1.000
_cell.length_b   1.000
_cell.length_c   1.000
_cell.angle_alpha   90.00
_cell.angle_beta   90.00
_cell.angle_gamma   90.00
#
_symmetry.space_group_name_H-M   'P 1'
#
loop_
_entity.id
_entity.type
_entity.pdbx_description
1 polymer ?
#
loop_
_entity_poly.entity_id
_entity_poly.type
_entity_poly.pdbx_seq_one_letter_code
_entity_poly.pdbx_strand_id
1 'polypeptide(L)'
;MGRKMNVLEDDGRPLTGFSISLRTLREQAGNPTLTQLADKSGYSQPRLSELFNAKKVPAEDLLRDVVTALGGNADQWSERLRRLRSAEQAFHRATARDGDSPQAQITRLELENKRLRELTEQPGVVIAQARAAQESANHRIQAAARLERRASNLLKTAQEEYQLLYERAPEAEKRAAAIIADGAATASRLELRGRSRHEEIVNEANSRANAITARAERTAREMLQNAEKRAKEHRATTYASVNKTLKDIDQLRVEAEQAVQQAVTQRASLEMRAKIEIERLVREAQQHLEKAGASEQVHALDLLLLDFNIAGSHIDTRGRHARRTIPSREPLPNNSTPQVDLIAQPPRSDWAGWTFPQARQ
;
A
#
# COMPACT_ATOMS: atom_id res chain seq x y z
N MET A 1 -54.26 25.37 14.28
CA MET A 1 -55.03 24.09 14.33
C MET A 1 -56.01 24.06 13.16
N GLY A 2 -56.04 23.00 12.37
CA GLY A 2 -56.97 22.87 11.25
C GLY A 2 -58.40 22.61 11.72
N ARG A 3 -59.40 23.25 11.10
CA ARG A 3 -60.83 23.02 11.36
C ARG A 3 -61.18 21.55 11.09
N LYS A 4 -61.87 20.88 12.02
CA LYS A 4 -62.40 19.53 11.80
C LYS A 4 -63.41 19.56 10.64
N MET A 5 -63.37 18.56 9.76
CA MET A 5 -64.36 18.43 8.68
C MET A 5 -65.74 18.10 9.28
N ASN A 6 -66.80 18.66 8.68
CA ASN A 6 -68.18 18.33 9.04
C ASN A 6 -68.46 16.84 8.79
N VAL A 7 -69.33 16.25 9.61
CA VAL A 7 -69.84 14.89 9.41
C VAL A 7 -70.52 14.82 8.03
N LEU A 8 -70.17 13.82 7.24
CA LEU A 8 -70.80 13.56 5.93
C LEU A 8 -71.82 12.45 6.16
N GLU A 9 -73.10 12.78 6.05
CA GLU A 9 -74.20 11.82 6.15
C GLU A 9 -74.33 11.03 4.85
N ASP A 10 -74.65 9.74 4.95
CA ASP A 10 -74.86 8.88 3.79
C ASP A 10 -76.23 9.17 3.16
N ASP A 11 -76.25 9.92 2.05
CA ASP A 11 -77.43 10.31 1.30
C ASP A 11 -77.82 9.28 0.21
N GLY A 12 -77.19 8.09 0.23
CA GLY A 12 -77.41 7.03 -0.74
C GLY A 12 -76.75 7.26 -2.10
N ARG A 13 -76.02 8.37 -2.29
CA ARG A 13 -75.23 8.59 -3.52
C ARG A 13 -73.94 7.77 -3.51
N PRO A 14 -73.59 7.07 -4.61
CA PRO A 14 -72.33 6.35 -4.72
C PRO A 14 -71.09 7.22 -4.39
N LEU A 15 -71.09 8.50 -4.77
CA LEU A 15 -70.03 9.46 -4.48
C LEU A 15 -69.84 9.72 -2.98
N THR A 16 -70.94 9.74 -2.20
CA THR A 16 -70.91 9.96 -0.76
C THR A 16 -70.21 8.81 -0.04
N GLY A 17 -70.58 7.56 -0.36
CA GLY A 17 -69.93 6.36 0.18
C GLY A 17 -68.44 6.28 -0.19
N PHE A 18 -68.07 6.72 -1.39
CA PHE A 18 -66.67 6.79 -1.81
C PHE A 18 -65.86 7.83 -1.00
N SER A 19 -66.40 9.03 -0.79
CA SER A 19 -65.74 10.06 0.04
C SER A 19 -65.65 9.66 1.52
N ILE A 20 -66.63 8.93 2.07
CA ILE A 20 -66.55 8.36 3.43
C ILE A 20 -65.35 7.41 3.53
N SER A 21 -65.23 6.47 2.59
CA SER A 21 -64.11 5.53 2.55
C SER A 21 -62.75 6.24 2.47
N LEU A 22 -62.69 7.35 1.73
CA LEU A 22 -61.45 8.13 1.57
C LEU A 22 -61.09 8.89 2.86
N ARG A 23 -62.09 9.33 3.64
CA ARG A 23 -61.86 9.89 4.98
C ARG A 23 -61.32 8.85 5.95
N THR A 24 -61.79 7.61 5.89
CA THR A 24 -61.25 6.51 6.70
C THR A 24 -59.78 6.25 6.38
N LEU A 25 -59.38 6.26 5.10
CA LEU A 25 -57.97 6.16 4.70
C LEU A 25 -57.14 7.31 5.30
N ARG A 26 -57.69 8.53 5.27
CA ARG A 26 -57.03 9.71 5.86
C ARG A 26 -56.86 9.56 7.37
N GLU A 27 -57.84 9.00 8.07
CA GLU A 27 -57.74 8.70 9.51
C GLU A 27 -56.66 7.66 9.81
N GLN A 28 -56.60 6.58 9.02
CA GLN A 28 -55.57 5.54 9.13
C GLN A 28 -54.16 6.10 8.91
N ALA A 29 -54.01 7.11 8.06
CA ALA A 29 -52.75 7.79 7.79
C ALA A 29 -52.35 8.83 8.87
N GLY A 30 -52.99 8.83 10.05
CA GLY A 30 -52.73 9.78 11.12
C GLY A 30 -53.47 11.11 10.99
N ASN A 31 -54.52 11.16 10.15
CA ASN A 31 -55.42 12.30 9.96
C ASN A 31 -54.71 13.63 9.59
N PRO A 32 -53.85 13.66 8.54
CA PRO A 32 -53.16 14.89 8.13
C PRO A 32 -54.16 15.98 7.76
N THR A 33 -53.88 17.23 8.12
CA THR A 33 -54.71 18.40 7.77
C THR A 33 -54.73 18.63 6.25
N LEU A 34 -55.76 19.33 5.74
CA LEU A 34 -55.83 19.65 4.30
C LEU A 34 -54.64 20.49 3.82
N THR A 35 -54.04 21.31 4.69
CA THR A 35 -52.82 22.06 4.39
C THR A 35 -51.62 21.12 4.23
N GLN A 36 -51.42 20.18 5.15
CA GLN A 36 -50.36 19.18 5.04
C GLN A 36 -50.52 18.28 3.82
N LEU A 37 -51.76 17.97 3.43
CA LEU A 37 -52.05 17.24 2.20
C LEU A 37 -51.78 18.07 0.95
N ALA A 38 -52.07 19.37 0.97
CA ALA A 38 -51.75 20.28 -0.13
C ALA A 38 -50.24 20.34 -0.38
N ASP A 39 -49.44 20.45 0.68
CA ASP A 39 -47.97 20.48 0.60
C ASP A 39 -47.40 19.16 0.05
N LYS A 40 -48.00 18.02 0.41
CA LYS A 40 -47.55 16.69 -0.03
C LYS A 40 -48.01 16.32 -1.45
N SER A 41 -49.20 16.76 -1.86
CA SER A 41 -49.83 16.35 -3.12
C SER A 41 -49.74 17.41 -4.22
N GLY A 42 -49.36 18.65 -3.90
CA GLY A 42 -49.29 19.76 -4.86
C GLY A 42 -50.66 20.34 -5.27
N TYR A 43 -51.76 19.88 -4.68
CA TYR A 43 -53.11 20.37 -4.98
C TYR A 43 -53.62 21.39 -3.96
N SER A 44 -54.44 22.34 -4.44
CA SER A 44 -54.99 23.39 -3.59
C SER A 44 -55.97 22.86 -2.53
N GLN A 45 -56.02 23.53 -1.38
CA GLN A 45 -56.91 23.18 -0.27
C GLN A 45 -58.41 23.12 -0.66
N PRO A 46 -58.96 24.03 -1.50
CA PRO A 46 -60.34 23.90 -1.97
C PRO A 46 -60.60 22.62 -2.76
N ARG A 47 -59.65 22.21 -3.61
CA ARG A 47 -59.76 21.01 -4.45
C ARG A 47 -59.73 19.73 -3.62
N LEU A 48 -58.90 19.71 -2.57
CA LEU A 48 -58.89 18.62 -1.59
C LEU A 48 -60.19 18.60 -0.76
N SER A 49 -60.70 19.77 -0.39
CA SER A 49 -61.98 19.88 0.33
C SER A 49 -63.15 19.32 -0.49
N GLU A 50 -63.20 19.60 -1.80
CA GLU A 50 -64.22 19.03 -2.70
C GLU A 50 -64.17 17.50 -2.75
N LEU A 51 -62.96 16.94 -2.84
CA LEU A 51 -62.70 15.50 -2.86
C LEU A 51 -63.22 14.78 -1.60
N PHE A 52 -62.92 15.31 -0.41
CA PHE A 52 -63.35 14.69 0.85
C PHE A 52 -64.80 15.02 1.23
N ASN A 53 -65.48 15.96 0.56
CA ASN A 53 -66.87 16.34 0.84
C ASN A 53 -67.88 15.86 -0.21
N ALA A 54 -67.54 14.87 -1.05
CA ALA A 54 -68.43 14.33 -2.08
C ALA A 54 -69.02 15.39 -3.03
N LYS A 55 -68.32 16.52 -3.25
CA LYS A 55 -68.84 17.61 -4.10
C LYS A 55 -68.72 17.28 -5.59
N LYS A 56 -67.69 16.53 -5.96
CA LYS A 56 -67.36 16.21 -7.35
C LYS A 56 -66.60 14.89 -7.44
N VAL A 57 -66.89 14.10 -8.48
CA VAL A 57 -66.10 12.91 -8.83
C VAL A 57 -64.67 13.36 -9.18
N PRO A 58 -63.63 12.82 -8.52
CA PRO A 58 -62.28 13.29 -8.72
C PRO A 58 -61.67 12.83 -10.06
N ALA A 59 -60.71 13.63 -10.52
CA ALA A 59 -59.78 13.21 -11.57
C ALA A 59 -58.92 12.06 -11.05
N GLU A 60 -58.45 11.20 -11.96
CA GLU A 60 -57.70 10.00 -11.61
C GLU A 60 -56.34 10.35 -11.00
N ASP A 61 -55.62 11.29 -11.60
CA ASP A 61 -54.31 11.76 -11.10
C ASP A 61 -54.44 12.35 -9.69
N LEU A 62 -55.44 13.21 -9.47
CA LEU A 62 -55.73 13.79 -8.16
C LEU A 62 -55.96 12.70 -7.10
N LEU A 63 -56.72 11.66 -7.43
CA LEU A 63 -56.98 10.57 -6.48
C LEU A 63 -55.71 9.76 -6.21
N ARG A 64 -54.94 9.40 -7.25
CA ARG A 64 -53.69 8.62 -7.09
C ARG A 64 -52.69 9.36 -6.23
N ASP A 65 -52.48 10.65 -6.48
CA ASP A 65 -51.52 11.47 -5.73
C ASP A 65 -51.94 11.62 -4.25
N VAL A 66 -53.23 11.85 -4.00
CA VAL A 66 -53.77 11.98 -2.62
C VAL A 66 -53.71 10.64 -1.88
N VAL A 67 -54.06 9.53 -2.52
CA VAL A 67 -53.99 8.19 -1.91
C VAL A 67 -52.54 7.80 -1.63
N THR A 68 -51.62 8.12 -2.53
CA THR A 68 -50.17 7.88 -2.34
C THR A 68 -49.63 8.71 -1.18
N ALA A 69 -50.02 10.00 -1.09
CA ALA A 69 -49.64 10.87 0.03
C ALA A 69 -50.19 10.40 1.39
N LEU A 70 -51.28 9.63 1.38
CA LEU A 70 -51.89 8.98 2.54
C LEU A 70 -51.36 7.56 2.80
N GLY A 71 -50.43 7.05 1.98
CA GLY A 71 -49.86 5.71 2.13
C GLY A 71 -50.80 4.56 1.72
N GLY A 72 -51.87 4.85 0.97
CA GLY A 72 -52.77 3.85 0.42
C GLY A 72 -52.29 3.28 -0.93
N ASN A 73 -52.91 2.18 -1.37
CA ASN A 73 -52.62 1.58 -2.67
C ASN A 73 -53.35 2.33 -3.80
N ALA A 74 -52.62 3.14 -4.56
CA ALA A 74 -53.17 3.95 -5.65
C ALA A 74 -53.95 3.13 -6.69
N ASP A 75 -53.49 1.92 -7.04
CA ASP A 75 -54.11 1.12 -8.09
C ASP A 75 -55.45 0.50 -7.64
N GLN A 76 -55.56 0.09 -6.37
CA GLN A 76 -56.83 -0.34 -5.79
C GLN A 76 -57.85 0.80 -5.75
N TRP A 77 -57.39 2.02 -5.47
CA TRP A 77 -58.24 3.21 -5.44
C TRP A 77 -58.65 3.69 -6.83
N SER A 78 -57.79 3.57 -7.84
CA SER A 78 -58.17 3.78 -9.24
C SER A 78 -59.26 2.82 -9.69
N GLU A 79 -59.18 1.54 -9.30
CA GLU A 79 -60.24 0.57 -9.59
C GLU A 79 -61.57 0.93 -8.92
N ARG A 80 -61.53 1.37 -7.66
CA ARG A 80 -62.71 1.89 -6.96
C ARG A 80 -63.29 3.14 -7.64
N LEU A 81 -62.44 4.03 -8.17
CA LEU A 81 -62.87 5.21 -8.92
C LEU A 81 -63.58 4.84 -10.22
N ARG A 82 -63.12 3.81 -10.93
CA ARG A 82 -63.81 3.30 -12.14
C ARG A 82 -65.22 2.80 -11.81
N ARG A 83 -65.37 2.04 -10.71
CA ARG A 83 -66.68 1.57 -10.23
C ARG A 83 -67.60 2.70 -9.77
N LEU A 84 -67.03 3.72 -9.11
CA LEU A 84 -67.78 4.93 -8.76
C LEU A 84 -68.34 5.62 -10.01
N ARG A 85 -67.51 5.83 -11.03
CA ARG A 85 -67.92 6.50 -12.28
C ARG A 85 -69.08 5.79 -12.95
N SER A 86 -69.09 4.46 -13.00
CA SER A 86 -70.22 3.71 -13.56
C SER A 86 -71.48 3.78 -12.69
N ALA A 87 -71.34 3.72 -11.36
CA ALA A 87 -72.46 3.83 -10.43
C ALA A 87 -73.12 5.23 -10.46
N GLU A 88 -72.34 6.31 -10.51
CA GLU A 88 -72.85 7.68 -10.64
C GLU A 88 -73.61 7.91 -11.95
N GLN A 89 -73.13 7.34 -13.07
CA GLN A 89 -73.83 7.41 -14.34
C GLN A 89 -75.15 6.62 -14.34
N ALA A 90 -75.22 5.50 -13.63
CA ALA A 90 -76.45 4.73 -13.48
C ALA A 90 -77.45 5.49 -12.60
N PHE A 91 -76.98 6.10 -11.51
CA PHE A 91 -77.78 6.94 -10.62
C PHE A 91 -78.39 8.13 -11.37
N HIS A 92 -77.59 8.89 -12.12
CA HIS A 92 -78.08 10.01 -12.92
C HIS A 92 -79.11 9.60 -13.99
N ARG A 93 -78.90 8.46 -14.67
CA ARG A 93 -79.84 7.94 -15.66
C ARG A 93 -81.18 7.52 -15.05
N ALA A 94 -81.18 6.97 -13.84
CA ALA A 94 -82.41 6.67 -13.11
C ALA A 94 -83.18 7.96 -12.79
N THR A 95 -82.48 9.00 -12.29
CA THR A 95 -83.11 10.29 -11.94
C THR A 95 -83.60 11.12 -13.14
N ALA A 96 -82.97 10.99 -14.32
CA ALA A 96 -83.36 11.73 -15.51
C ALA A 96 -84.65 11.22 -16.16
N ARG A 97 -84.96 9.91 -16.01
CA ARG A 97 -86.22 9.32 -16.51
C ARG A 97 -87.45 9.84 -15.79
N ASP A 98 -87.29 10.34 -14.56
CA ASP A 98 -88.38 11.00 -13.81
C ASP A 98 -88.63 12.45 -14.28
N GLY A 99 -87.70 13.06 -15.03
CA GLY A 99 -87.77 14.45 -15.49
C GLY A 99 -88.48 14.68 -16.84
N ASP A 100 -88.76 13.62 -17.61
CA ASP A 100 -89.33 13.68 -18.97
C ASP A 100 -90.87 13.47 -18.99
N SER A 101 -91.55 13.80 -17.88
CA SER A 101 -93.01 13.70 -17.82
C SER A 101 -93.69 14.76 -18.71
N PRO A 102 -94.84 14.44 -19.33
CA PRO A 102 -95.61 15.40 -20.14
C PRO A 102 -95.94 16.71 -19.39
N GLN A 103 -96.14 16.64 -18.08
CA GLN A 103 -96.35 17.82 -17.23
C GLN A 103 -95.13 18.75 -17.19
N ALA A 104 -93.91 18.21 -17.14
CA ALA A 104 -92.68 19.03 -17.15
C ALA A 104 -92.52 19.78 -18.48
N GLN A 105 -92.96 19.18 -19.59
CA GLN A 105 -92.96 19.83 -20.91
C GLN A 105 -94.02 20.93 -21.04
N ILE A 106 -95.24 20.71 -20.53
CA ILE A 106 -96.32 21.73 -20.53
C ILE A 106 -95.88 22.95 -19.71
N THR A 107 -95.34 22.73 -18.52
CA THR A 107 -94.89 23.83 -17.63
C THR A 107 -93.78 24.65 -18.29
N ARG A 108 -92.88 24.01 -19.06
CA ARG A 108 -91.83 24.69 -19.83
C ARG A 108 -92.40 25.55 -20.95
N LEU A 109 -93.37 25.02 -21.71
CA LEU A 109 -94.00 25.74 -22.82
C LEU A 109 -94.88 26.90 -22.35
N GLU A 110 -95.54 26.76 -21.19
CA GLU A 110 -96.30 27.85 -20.56
C GLU A 110 -95.39 28.97 -20.08
N LEU A 111 -94.24 28.65 -19.47
CA LEU A 111 -93.23 29.62 -19.07
C LEU A 111 -92.66 30.39 -20.27
N GLU A 112 -92.45 29.69 -21.40
CA GLU A 112 -91.95 30.28 -22.64
C GLU A 112 -92.99 31.20 -23.29
N ASN A 113 -94.28 30.81 -23.31
CA ASN A 113 -95.36 31.68 -23.74
C ASN A 113 -95.52 32.91 -22.86
N LYS A 114 -95.35 32.77 -21.53
CA LYS A 114 -95.37 33.90 -20.60
C LYS A 114 -94.23 34.88 -20.90
N ARG A 115 -93.02 34.39 -21.14
CA ARG A 115 -91.88 35.21 -21.58
C ARG A 115 -92.18 35.97 -22.87
N LEU A 116 -92.74 35.30 -23.88
CA LEU A 116 -93.08 35.92 -25.16
C LEU A 116 -94.11 37.04 -24.99
N ARG A 117 -95.09 36.89 -24.09
CA ARG A 117 -96.06 37.94 -23.76
C ARG A 117 -95.40 39.15 -23.08
N GLU A 118 -94.53 38.93 -22.10
CA GLU A 118 -93.77 40.00 -21.43
C GLU A 118 -92.85 40.76 -22.43
N LEU A 119 -92.26 40.06 -23.41
CA LEU A 119 -91.49 40.63 -24.51
C LEU A 119 -92.34 41.55 -25.42
N THR A 120 -93.61 41.21 -25.65
CA THR A 120 -94.52 42.00 -26.49
C THR A 120 -95.17 43.19 -25.77
N GLU A 121 -95.35 43.12 -24.45
CA GLU A 121 -95.95 44.20 -23.66
C GLU A 121 -94.96 45.33 -23.31
N GLN A 122 -93.65 45.04 -23.30
CA GLN A 122 -92.61 46.03 -22.98
C GLN A 122 -91.48 46.09 -24.03
N PRO A 123 -91.77 46.47 -25.28
CA PRO A 123 -90.77 46.55 -26.35
C PRO A 123 -89.59 47.48 -26.01
N GLY A 124 -89.82 48.52 -25.20
CA GLY A 124 -88.77 49.43 -24.75
C GLY A 124 -87.70 48.76 -23.88
N VAL A 125 -88.07 47.81 -23.03
CA VAL A 125 -87.11 47.08 -22.16
C VAL A 125 -86.26 46.13 -22.99
N VAL A 126 -86.86 45.47 -23.99
CA VAL A 126 -86.17 44.55 -24.89
C VAL A 126 -85.17 45.30 -25.77
N ILE A 127 -85.57 46.46 -26.31
CA ILE A 127 -84.67 47.34 -27.08
C ILE A 127 -83.53 47.86 -26.19
N ALA A 128 -83.81 48.26 -24.95
CA ALA A 128 -82.79 48.69 -24.01
C ALA A 128 -81.81 47.57 -23.64
N GLN A 129 -82.29 46.35 -23.39
CA GLN A 129 -81.46 45.18 -23.14
C GLN A 129 -80.62 44.78 -24.35
N ALA A 130 -81.20 44.82 -25.56
CA ALA A 130 -80.47 44.56 -26.80
C ALA A 130 -79.36 45.59 -27.02
N ARG A 131 -79.62 46.88 -26.74
CA ARG A 131 -78.63 47.95 -26.82
C ARG A 131 -77.51 47.77 -25.78
N ALA A 132 -77.86 47.46 -24.53
CA ALA A 132 -76.88 47.17 -23.49
C ALA A 132 -76.03 45.92 -23.81
N ALA A 133 -76.63 44.88 -24.40
CA ALA A 133 -75.92 43.70 -24.88
C ALA A 133 -74.98 44.05 -26.05
N GLN A 134 -75.41 44.90 -26.98
CA GLN A 134 -74.59 45.40 -28.08
C GLN A 134 -73.41 46.24 -27.57
N GLU A 135 -73.63 47.13 -26.61
CA GLU A 135 -72.58 47.93 -25.96
C GLU A 135 -71.58 47.03 -25.22
N SER A 136 -72.07 46.03 -24.47
CA SER A 136 -71.22 45.03 -23.81
C SER A 136 -70.40 44.23 -24.83
N ALA A 137 -71.00 43.82 -25.94
CA ALA A 137 -70.31 43.12 -27.02
C ALA A 137 -69.21 44.01 -27.65
N ASN A 138 -69.52 45.28 -27.94
CA ASN A 138 -68.55 46.25 -28.44
C ASN A 138 -67.38 46.45 -27.47
N HIS A 139 -67.64 46.53 -26.16
CA HIS A 139 -66.57 46.61 -25.15
C HIS A 139 -65.68 45.37 -25.13
N ARG A 140 -66.25 44.16 -25.26
CA ARG A 140 -65.48 42.91 -25.34
C ARG A 140 -64.61 42.87 -26.59
N ILE A 141 -65.15 43.29 -27.74
CA ILE A 141 -64.40 43.39 -29.01
C ILE A 141 -63.21 44.36 -28.84
N GLN A 142 -63.43 45.53 -28.24
CA GLN A 142 -62.36 46.49 -27.98
C GLN A 142 -61.32 45.96 -26.99
N ALA A 143 -61.73 45.25 -25.94
CA ALA A 143 -60.84 44.62 -24.99
C ALA A 143 -59.98 43.52 -25.64
N ALA A 144 -60.59 42.67 -26.47
CA ALA A 144 -59.89 41.66 -27.25
C ALA A 144 -58.85 42.29 -28.18
N ALA A 145 -59.22 43.34 -28.93
CA ALA A 145 -58.28 44.04 -29.82
C ALA A 145 -57.12 44.73 -29.08
N ARG A 146 -57.30 45.12 -27.80
CA ARG A 146 -56.19 45.63 -26.96
C ARG A 146 -55.27 44.50 -26.51
N LEU A 147 -55.84 43.35 -26.12
CA LEU A 147 -55.08 42.16 -25.75
C LEU A 147 -54.26 41.62 -26.92
N GLU A 148 -54.84 41.54 -28.11
CA GLU A 148 -54.12 41.15 -29.33
C GLU A 148 -52.94 42.07 -29.61
N ARG A 149 -53.14 43.40 -29.58
CA ARG A 149 -52.04 44.36 -29.76
C ARG A 149 -50.94 44.19 -28.71
N ARG A 150 -51.31 43.96 -27.44
CA ARG A 150 -50.32 43.71 -26.38
C ARG A 150 -49.57 42.41 -26.61
N ALA A 151 -50.26 41.35 -27.01
CA ALA A 151 -49.66 40.06 -27.32
C ALA A 151 -48.70 40.16 -28.51
N SER A 152 -49.09 40.84 -29.59
CA SER A 152 -48.21 41.08 -30.75
C SER A 152 -46.98 41.90 -30.38
N ASN A 153 -47.12 42.94 -29.55
CA ASN A 153 -45.98 43.72 -29.08
C ASN A 153 -45.02 42.87 -28.22
N LEU A 154 -45.54 42.06 -27.30
CA LEU A 154 -44.70 41.17 -26.48
C LEU A 154 -43.98 40.12 -27.33
N LEU A 155 -44.66 39.55 -28.34
CA LEU A 155 -44.07 38.58 -29.26
C LEU A 155 -42.95 39.23 -30.09
N LYS A 156 -43.17 40.46 -30.54
CA LYS A 156 -42.14 41.24 -31.24
C LYS A 156 -40.91 41.49 -30.35
N THR A 157 -41.11 41.95 -29.11
CA THR A 157 -40.00 42.15 -28.16
C THR A 157 -39.27 40.85 -27.86
N ALA A 158 -39.99 39.74 -27.63
CA ALA A 158 -39.36 38.44 -27.40
C ALA A 158 -38.55 37.96 -28.62
N GLN A 159 -39.02 38.25 -29.84
CA GLN A 159 -38.30 37.91 -31.06
C GLN A 159 -37.03 38.76 -31.23
N GLU A 160 -37.08 40.05 -30.90
CA GLU A 160 -35.91 40.94 -30.90
C GLU A 160 -34.87 40.50 -29.86
N GLU A 161 -35.30 40.15 -28.65
CA GLU A 161 -34.41 39.63 -27.60
C GLU A 161 -33.78 38.28 -27.99
N TYR A 162 -34.58 37.37 -28.57
CA TYR A 162 -34.07 36.09 -29.07
C TYR A 162 -33.02 36.30 -30.16
N GLN A 163 -33.27 37.21 -31.11
CA GLN A 163 -32.33 37.51 -32.18
C GLN A 163 -31.01 38.07 -31.63
N LEU A 164 -31.08 38.97 -30.66
CA LEU A 164 -29.90 39.53 -30.00
C LEU A 164 -29.09 38.47 -29.24
N LEU A 165 -29.77 37.51 -28.60
CA LEU A 165 -29.10 36.37 -27.95
C LEU A 165 -28.48 35.43 -28.98
N TYR A 166 -29.17 35.17 -30.08
CA TYR A 166 -28.70 34.32 -31.17
C TYR A 166 -27.44 34.91 -31.84
N GLU A 167 -27.39 36.23 -32.02
CA GLU A 167 -26.22 36.92 -32.56
C GLU A 167 -25.03 36.95 -31.59
N ARG A 168 -25.28 36.98 -30.27
CA ARG A 168 -24.22 36.97 -29.25
C ARG A 168 -23.69 35.58 -28.92
N ALA A 169 -24.46 34.51 -29.14
CA ALA A 169 -24.06 33.15 -28.80
C ALA A 169 -22.73 32.73 -29.49
N PRO A 170 -22.50 32.98 -30.79
CA PRO A 170 -21.22 32.63 -31.43
C PRO A 170 -20.01 33.36 -30.85
N GLU A 171 -20.17 34.62 -30.41
CA GLU A 171 -19.08 35.35 -29.74
C GLU A 171 -18.76 34.76 -28.37
N ALA A 172 -19.79 34.39 -27.60
CA ALA A 172 -19.62 33.73 -26.33
C ALA A 172 -18.94 32.36 -26.50
N GLU A 173 -19.33 31.57 -27.50
CA GLU A 173 -18.68 30.31 -27.87
C GLU A 173 -17.23 30.51 -28.27
N LYS A 174 -16.92 31.51 -29.11
CA LYS A 174 -15.53 31.85 -29.49
C LYS A 174 -14.69 32.23 -28.28
N ARG A 175 -15.23 33.02 -27.35
CA ARG A 175 -14.52 33.39 -26.10
C ARG A 175 -14.29 32.17 -25.21
N ALA A 176 -15.30 31.31 -25.05
CA ALA A 176 -15.16 30.07 -24.28
C ALA A 176 -14.10 29.16 -24.90
N ALA A 177 -14.11 28.98 -26.23
CA ALA A 177 -13.12 28.20 -26.96
C ALA A 177 -11.70 28.77 -26.78
N ALA A 178 -11.54 30.09 -26.82
CA ALA A 178 -10.25 30.74 -26.59
C ALA A 178 -9.71 30.51 -25.17
N ILE A 179 -10.57 30.60 -24.15
CA ILE A 179 -10.21 30.31 -22.75
C ILE A 179 -9.79 28.84 -22.59
N ILE A 180 -10.54 27.91 -23.20
CA ILE A 180 -10.22 26.47 -23.16
C ILE A 180 -8.87 26.21 -23.84
N ALA A 181 -8.62 26.83 -25.00
CA ALA A 181 -7.36 26.68 -25.73
C ALA A 181 -6.16 27.24 -24.93
N ASP A 182 -6.30 28.41 -24.32
CA ASP A 182 -5.25 29.00 -23.46
C ASP A 182 -5.00 28.16 -22.20
N GLY A 183 -6.07 27.64 -21.58
CA GLY A 183 -5.99 26.72 -20.46
C GLY A 183 -5.24 25.43 -20.82
N ALA A 184 -5.55 24.83 -21.98
CA ALA A 184 -4.87 23.64 -22.49
C ALA A 184 -3.38 23.93 -22.80
N ALA A 185 -3.06 25.05 -23.43
CA ALA A 185 -1.68 25.45 -23.71
C ALA A 185 -0.88 25.68 -22.42
N THR A 186 -1.50 26.26 -21.40
CA THR A 186 -0.88 26.49 -20.09
C THR A 186 -0.65 25.19 -19.33
N ALA A 187 -1.61 24.26 -19.35
CA ALA A 187 -1.45 22.93 -18.77
C ALA A 187 -0.29 22.16 -19.42
N SER A 188 -0.21 22.15 -20.75
CA SER A 188 0.89 21.50 -21.50
C SER A 188 2.26 22.09 -21.15
N ARG A 189 2.37 23.42 -20.99
CA ARG A 189 3.62 24.08 -20.56
C ARG A 189 4.03 23.68 -19.14
N LEU A 190 3.07 23.60 -18.22
CA LEU A 190 3.33 23.17 -16.85
C LEU A 190 3.77 21.71 -16.80
N GLU A 191 3.14 20.84 -17.58
CA GLU A 191 3.52 19.43 -17.68
C GLU A 191 4.95 19.27 -18.22
N LEU A 192 5.29 19.96 -19.32
CA LEU A 192 6.64 19.92 -19.89
C LEU A 192 7.69 20.40 -18.88
N ARG A 193 7.40 21.50 -18.17
CA ARG A 193 8.28 22.03 -17.12
C ARG A 193 8.42 21.06 -15.95
N GLY A 194 7.33 20.41 -15.55
CA GLY A 194 7.31 19.38 -14.52
C GLY A 194 8.18 18.18 -14.89
N ARG A 195 8.05 17.67 -16.13
CA ARG A 195 8.86 16.57 -16.65
C ARG A 195 10.34 16.92 -16.69
N SER A 196 10.69 18.09 -17.23
CA SER A 196 12.08 18.56 -17.29
C SER A 196 12.70 18.71 -15.90
N ARG A 197 11.97 19.29 -14.93
CA ARG A 197 12.45 19.41 -13.55
C ARG A 197 12.60 18.04 -12.86
N HIS A 198 11.69 17.11 -13.12
CA HIS A 198 11.79 15.76 -12.58
C HIS A 198 13.03 15.03 -13.14
N GLU A 199 13.29 15.15 -14.43
CA GLU A 199 14.47 14.60 -15.08
C GLU A 199 15.78 15.19 -14.51
N GLU A 200 15.83 16.52 -14.28
CA GLU A 200 16.95 17.16 -13.60
C GLU A 200 17.21 16.59 -12.20
N ILE A 201 16.15 16.42 -11.39
CA ILE A 201 16.26 15.86 -10.03
C ILE A 201 16.75 14.41 -10.08
N VAL A 202 16.22 13.60 -11.00
CA VAL A 202 16.65 12.20 -11.16
C VAL A 202 18.12 12.13 -11.59
N ASN A 203 18.54 12.96 -12.55
CA ASN A 203 19.92 13.02 -13.00
C ASN A 203 20.87 13.48 -11.89
N GLU A 204 20.48 14.47 -11.09
CA GLU A 204 21.24 14.92 -9.93
C GLU A 204 21.35 13.82 -8.87
N ALA A 205 20.26 13.14 -8.56
CA ALA A 205 20.24 12.04 -7.59
C ALA A 205 21.14 10.87 -8.06
N ASN A 206 21.08 10.49 -9.33
CA ASN A 206 21.94 9.47 -9.92
C ASN A 206 23.42 9.87 -9.88
N SER A 207 23.73 11.13 -10.19
CA SER A 207 25.10 11.67 -10.09
C SER A 207 25.63 11.59 -8.66
N ARG A 208 24.83 11.99 -7.67
CA ARG A 208 25.18 11.89 -6.24
C ARG A 208 25.37 10.44 -5.80
N ALA A 209 24.49 9.53 -6.22
CA ALA A 209 24.61 8.10 -5.91
C ALA A 209 25.91 7.51 -6.49
N ASN A 210 26.22 7.79 -7.75
CA ASN A 210 27.45 7.35 -8.39
C ASN A 210 28.70 7.90 -7.69
N ALA A 211 28.69 9.15 -7.25
CA ALA A 211 29.79 9.74 -6.50
C ALA A 211 30.01 9.06 -5.14
N ILE A 212 28.93 8.68 -4.44
CA ILE A 212 29.00 7.93 -3.18
C ILE A 212 29.57 6.54 -3.43
N THR A 213 29.08 5.81 -4.44
CA THR A 213 29.60 4.48 -4.82
C THR A 213 31.09 4.55 -5.17
N ALA A 214 31.50 5.50 -5.99
CA ALA A 214 32.91 5.68 -6.37
C ALA A 214 33.82 6.05 -5.17
N ARG A 215 33.29 6.76 -4.18
CA ARG A 215 34.01 7.02 -2.92
C ARG A 215 34.14 5.74 -2.08
N ALA A 216 33.05 4.98 -1.93
CA ALA A 216 33.04 3.73 -1.19
C ALA A 216 34.01 2.70 -1.80
N GLU A 217 34.03 2.57 -3.13
CA GLU A 217 34.97 1.70 -3.83
C GLU A 217 36.44 2.09 -3.61
N ARG A 218 36.75 3.40 -3.66
CA ARG A 218 38.11 3.88 -3.37
C ARG A 218 38.54 3.54 -1.94
N THR A 219 37.68 3.83 -0.97
CA THR A 219 37.95 3.50 0.44
C THR A 219 38.11 1.99 0.64
N ALA A 220 37.29 1.16 0.01
CA ALA A 220 37.43 -0.29 0.07
C ALA A 220 38.77 -0.78 -0.52
N ARG A 221 39.19 -0.23 -1.68
CA ARG A 221 40.49 -0.56 -2.29
C ARG A 221 41.66 -0.13 -1.40
N GLU A 222 41.60 1.05 -0.80
CA GLU A 222 42.61 1.53 0.15
C GLU A 222 42.69 0.61 1.38
N MET A 223 41.55 0.19 1.93
CA MET A 223 41.50 -0.75 3.06
C MET A 223 42.12 -2.10 2.68
N LEU A 224 41.85 -2.63 1.49
CA LEU A 224 42.43 -3.89 1.00
C LEU A 224 43.96 -3.76 0.82
N GLN A 225 44.43 -2.68 0.21
CA GLN A 225 45.88 -2.43 0.05
C GLN A 225 46.59 -2.30 1.41
N ASN A 226 45.98 -1.61 2.36
CA ASN A 226 46.51 -1.49 3.71
C ASN A 226 46.52 -2.83 4.44
N ALA A 227 45.47 -3.64 4.28
CA ALA A 227 45.41 -4.99 4.84
C ALA A 227 46.50 -5.90 4.23
N GLU A 228 46.70 -5.83 2.92
CA GLU A 228 47.77 -6.57 2.24
C GLU A 228 49.16 -6.15 2.73
N LYS A 229 49.39 -4.84 2.88
CA LYS A 229 50.64 -4.30 3.42
C LYS A 229 50.90 -4.82 4.84
N ARG A 230 49.91 -4.74 5.73
CA ARG A 230 50.00 -5.27 7.10
C ARG A 230 50.24 -6.78 7.12
N ALA A 231 49.60 -7.54 6.23
CA ALA A 231 49.84 -8.98 6.12
C ALA A 231 51.26 -9.29 5.66
N LYS A 232 51.82 -8.52 4.72
CA LYS A 232 53.24 -8.64 4.31
C LYS A 232 54.19 -8.31 5.46
N GLU A 233 53.94 -7.24 6.20
CA GLU A 233 54.72 -6.86 7.39
C GLU A 233 54.66 -7.96 8.45
N HIS A 234 53.48 -8.49 8.76
CA HIS A 234 53.31 -9.59 9.72
C HIS A 234 54.03 -10.87 9.27
N ARG A 235 53.99 -11.22 7.98
CA ARG A 235 54.76 -12.36 7.46
C ARG A 235 56.26 -12.12 7.63
N ALA A 236 56.74 -10.92 7.30
CA ALA A 236 58.15 -10.58 7.45
C ALA A 236 58.63 -10.66 8.91
N THR A 237 57.83 -10.15 9.86
CA THR A 237 58.16 -10.26 11.31
C THR A 237 58.12 -11.72 11.79
N THR A 238 57.13 -12.50 11.34
CA THR A 238 57.03 -13.93 11.67
C THR A 238 58.25 -14.69 11.14
N TYR A 239 58.64 -14.48 9.88
CA TYR A 239 59.84 -15.11 9.30
C TYR A 239 61.12 -14.72 10.03
N ALA A 240 61.27 -13.45 10.42
CA ALA A 240 62.41 -12.99 11.20
C ALA A 240 62.48 -13.69 12.57
N SER A 241 61.34 -13.85 13.25
CA SER A 241 61.26 -14.57 14.53
C SER A 241 61.61 -16.05 14.36
N VAL A 242 61.06 -16.73 13.35
CA VAL A 242 61.36 -18.15 13.10
C VAL A 242 62.84 -18.34 12.79
N ASN A 243 63.43 -17.48 11.95
CA ASN A 243 64.85 -17.54 11.63
C ASN A 243 65.73 -17.30 12.88
N LYS A 244 65.32 -16.40 13.78
CA LYS A 244 65.99 -16.22 15.07
C LYS A 244 65.92 -17.49 15.91
N THR A 245 64.72 -18.08 16.06
CA THR A 245 64.58 -19.34 16.83
C THR A 245 65.39 -20.49 16.25
N LEU A 246 65.50 -20.60 14.92
CA LEU A 246 66.34 -21.61 14.28
C LEU A 246 67.83 -21.39 14.58
N LYS A 247 68.30 -20.14 14.54
CA LYS A 247 69.68 -19.80 14.94
C LYS A 247 69.95 -20.11 16.41
N ASP A 248 68.99 -19.81 17.29
CA ASP A 248 69.11 -20.12 18.71
C ASP A 248 69.16 -21.65 18.94
N ILE A 249 68.37 -22.43 18.19
CA ILE A 249 68.42 -23.91 18.21
C ILE A 249 69.79 -24.43 17.73
N ASP A 250 70.33 -23.89 16.63
CA ASP A 250 71.64 -24.29 16.12
C ASP A 250 72.76 -23.95 17.12
N GLN A 251 72.70 -22.78 17.76
CA GLN A 251 73.64 -22.38 18.80
C GLN A 251 73.59 -23.33 20.00
N LEU A 252 72.39 -23.65 20.50
CA LEU A 252 72.20 -24.60 21.60
C LEU A 252 72.71 -25.99 21.24
N ARG A 253 72.56 -26.41 19.98
CA ARG A 253 73.11 -27.68 19.49
C ARG A 253 74.64 -27.68 19.52
N VAL A 254 75.29 -26.61 19.06
CA VAL A 254 76.75 -26.48 19.11
C VAL A 254 77.24 -26.50 20.56
N GLU A 255 76.57 -25.78 21.46
CA GLU A 255 76.90 -25.80 22.89
C GLU A 255 76.74 -27.19 23.51
N ALA A 256 75.67 -27.91 23.16
CA ALA A 256 75.46 -29.28 23.60
C ALA A 256 76.56 -30.23 23.07
N GLU A 257 76.94 -30.12 21.79
CA GLU A 257 78.04 -30.90 21.20
C GLU A 257 79.38 -30.59 21.90
N GLN A 258 79.65 -29.32 22.22
CA GLN A 258 80.84 -28.91 22.98
C GLN A 258 80.81 -29.47 24.42
N ALA A 259 79.67 -29.41 25.10
CA ALA A 259 79.52 -29.95 26.45
C ALA A 259 79.73 -31.48 26.48
N VAL A 260 79.21 -32.20 25.48
CA VAL A 260 79.47 -33.64 25.31
C VAL A 260 80.97 -33.89 25.09
N GLN A 261 81.62 -33.10 24.23
CA GLN A 261 83.05 -33.25 23.98
C GLN A 261 83.89 -32.96 25.24
N GLN A 262 83.53 -31.96 26.04
CA GLN A 262 84.16 -31.66 27.32
C GLN A 262 83.94 -32.79 28.34
N ALA A 263 82.74 -33.36 28.41
CA ALA A 263 82.46 -34.49 29.29
C ALA A 263 83.27 -35.74 28.89
N VAL A 264 83.42 -36.00 27.59
CA VAL A 264 84.25 -37.10 27.05
C VAL A 264 85.73 -36.88 27.41
N THR A 265 86.27 -35.67 27.24
CA THR A 265 87.67 -35.38 27.61
C THR A 265 87.89 -35.42 29.12
N GLN A 266 86.94 -34.91 29.91
CA GLN A 266 86.97 -35.03 31.37
C GLN A 266 86.96 -36.49 31.81
N ARG A 267 86.06 -37.31 31.26
CA ARG A 267 86.00 -38.74 31.54
C ARG A 267 87.32 -39.42 31.20
N ALA A 268 87.88 -39.17 30.01
CA ALA A 268 89.18 -39.72 29.63
C ALA A 268 90.30 -39.29 30.59
N SER A 269 90.28 -38.04 31.06
CA SER A 269 91.24 -37.54 32.04
C SER A 269 91.09 -38.20 33.42
N LEU A 270 89.85 -38.46 33.86
CA LEU A 270 89.57 -39.16 35.11
C LEU A 270 89.93 -40.65 35.02
N GLU A 271 89.63 -41.30 33.89
CA GLU A 271 90.07 -42.67 33.60
C GLU A 271 91.60 -42.77 33.63
N MET A 272 92.32 -41.82 33.03
CA MET A 272 93.78 -41.77 33.08
C MET A 272 94.31 -41.59 34.50
N ARG A 273 93.75 -40.66 35.29
CA ARG A 273 94.14 -40.48 36.70
C ARG A 273 93.86 -41.71 37.55
N ALA A 274 92.71 -42.36 37.37
CA ALA A 274 92.36 -43.58 38.08
C ALA A 274 93.33 -44.71 37.73
N LYS A 275 93.71 -44.86 36.46
CA LYS A 275 94.73 -45.83 36.04
C LYS A 275 96.08 -45.57 36.71
N ILE A 276 96.54 -44.32 36.75
CA ILE A 276 97.80 -43.94 37.42
C ILE A 276 97.75 -44.27 38.92
N GLU A 277 96.65 -43.95 39.60
CA GLU A 277 96.53 -44.21 41.05
C GLU A 277 96.43 -45.71 41.34
N ILE A 278 95.72 -46.49 40.53
CA ILE A 278 95.69 -47.96 40.62
C ILE A 278 97.11 -48.53 40.40
N GLU A 279 97.83 -48.07 39.38
CA GLU A 279 99.22 -48.50 39.13
C GLU A 279 100.11 -48.21 40.34
N ARG A 280 100.01 -47.00 40.90
CA ARG A 280 100.78 -46.59 42.07
C ARG A 280 100.47 -47.47 43.29
N LEU A 281 99.20 -47.70 43.59
CA LEU A 281 98.77 -48.54 44.72
C LEU A 281 99.23 -49.99 44.55
N VAL A 282 99.13 -50.55 43.32
CA VAL A 282 99.62 -51.90 43.04
C VAL A 282 101.13 -51.99 43.21
N ARG A 283 101.89 -51.00 42.72
CA ARG A 283 103.36 -50.95 42.90
C ARG A 283 103.75 -50.83 44.37
N GLU A 284 103.06 -49.99 45.15
CA GLU A 284 103.26 -49.90 46.60
C GLU A 284 102.99 -51.26 47.28
N ALA A 285 101.91 -51.94 46.92
CA ALA A 285 101.58 -53.28 47.43
C ALA A 285 102.62 -54.35 47.02
N GLN A 286 103.09 -54.33 45.77
CA GLN A 286 104.16 -55.21 45.29
C GLN A 286 105.44 -55.02 46.11
N GLN A 287 105.86 -53.77 46.36
CA GLN A 287 107.03 -53.49 47.20
C GLN A 287 106.87 -54.01 48.64
N HIS A 288 105.67 -53.94 49.20
CA HIS A 288 105.39 -54.51 50.52
C HIS A 288 105.43 -56.05 50.52
N LEU A 289 104.90 -56.70 49.49
CA LEU A 289 104.91 -58.15 49.33
C LEU A 289 106.32 -58.71 49.06
N GLU A 290 107.13 -58.02 48.25
CA GLU A 290 108.54 -58.36 48.02
C GLU A 290 109.35 -58.34 49.32
N LYS A 291 109.16 -57.31 50.16
CA LYS A 291 109.79 -57.23 51.49
C LYS A 291 109.37 -58.36 52.43
N ALA A 292 108.19 -58.94 52.21
CA ALA A 292 107.66 -60.06 52.98
C ALA A 292 108.04 -61.45 52.40
N GLY A 293 108.73 -61.50 51.26
CA GLY A 293 109.13 -62.76 50.60
C GLY A 293 108.02 -63.46 49.82
N ALA A 294 106.93 -62.76 49.49
CA ALA A 294 105.71 -63.29 48.88
C ALA A 294 105.70 -63.12 47.35
N SER A 295 106.61 -63.80 46.64
CA SER A 295 106.86 -63.59 45.20
C SER A 295 105.72 -64.04 44.27
N GLU A 296 104.93 -65.03 44.66
CA GLU A 296 103.81 -65.54 43.86
C GLU A 296 102.66 -64.50 43.79
N GLN A 297 102.43 -63.78 44.89
CA GLN A 297 101.44 -62.71 45.00
C GLN A 297 101.84 -61.47 44.18
N VAL A 298 103.14 -61.20 44.04
CA VAL A 298 103.66 -60.12 43.18
C VAL A 298 103.35 -60.42 41.71
N HIS A 299 103.53 -61.66 41.27
CA HIS A 299 103.20 -62.07 39.89
C HIS A 299 101.69 -61.98 39.60
N ALA A 300 100.84 -62.32 40.58
CA ALA A 300 99.39 -62.14 40.44
C ALA A 300 98.99 -60.66 40.28
N LEU A 301 99.69 -59.74 40.95
CA LEU A 301 99.47 -58.29 40.80
C LEU A 301 99.92 -57.77 39.43
N ASP A 302 100.96 -58.34 38.82
CA ASP A 302 101.37 -58.00 37.45
C ASP A 302 100.32 -58.42 36.42
N LEU A 303 99.75 -59.62 36.56
CA LEU A 303 98.65 -60.08 35.70
C LEU A 303 97.42 -59.17 35.83
N LEU A 304 97.12 -58.71 37.06
CA LEU A 304 96.03 -57.77 37.30
C LEU A 304 96.27 -56.42 36.60
N LEU A 305 97.48 -55.87 36.64
CA LEU A 305 97.81 -54.65 35.88
C LEU A 305 97.71 -54.87 34.35
N LEU A 306 98.00 -56.07 33.87
CA LEU A 306 97.86 -56.43 32.46
C LEU A 306 96.37 -56.49 32.04
N ASP A 307 95.53 -57.14 32.87
CA ASP A 307 94.09 -57.30 32.63
C ASP A 307 93.34 -55.95 32.65
N PHE A 308 93.73 -55.03 33.52
CA PHE A 308 93.21 -53.65 33.49
C PHE A 308 93.82 -52.78 32.38
N ASN A 309 94.74 -53.33 31.58
CA ASN A 309 95.48 -52.62 30.54
C ASN A 309 96.15 -51.35 31.09
N ILE A 310 96.81 -51.51 32.25
CA ILE A 310 97.56 -50.48 32.97
C ILE A 310 99.09 -50.74 32.82
N ALA A 311 99.49 -52.00 32.63
CA ALA A 311 100.89 -52.37 32.47
C ALA A 311 101.54 -51.77 31.20
N GLY A 312 102.51 -50.88 31.40
CA GLY A 312 103.38 -50.33 30.33
C GLY A 312 103.15 -48.87 29.95
N SER A 313 102.29 -48.12 30.64
CA SER A 313 101.91 -46.77 30.20
C SER A 313 102.91 -45.63 30.52
N HIS A 314 104.09 -45.91 31.10
CA HIS A 314 104.94 -44.85 31.65
C HIS A 314 106.38 -44.70 31.13
N ILE A 315 106.82 -45.35 30.05
CA ILE A 315 108.21 -45.13 29.55
C ILE A 315 108.34 -44.75 28.07
N ASP A 316 107.32 -44.83 27.22
CA ASP A 316 107.47 -44.46 25.80
C ASP A 316 106.46 -43.41 25.31
N THR A 317 106.60 -42.18 25.80
CA THR A 317 106.12 -40.97 25.10
C THR A 317 107.27 -40.25 24.42
N ARG A 318 107.90 -40.90 23.43
CA ARG A 318 108.61 -40.21 22.33
C ARG A 318 108.01 -40.64 21.00
N GLY A 319 107.13 -39.77 20.49
CA GLY A 319 106.96 -39.55 19.06
C GLY A 319 106.43 -40.70 18.23
N ARG A 320 105.13 -40.99 18.32
CA ARG A 320 104.37 -41.48 17.15
C ARG A 320 103.00 -40.82 17.09
N HIS A 321 102.91 -39.74 16.32
CA HIS A 321 101.66 -39.27 15.76
C HIS A 321 101.13 -40.33 14.78
N ALA A 322 100.44 -41.33 15.29
CA ALA A 322 99.59 -42.17 14.46
C ALA A 322 98.40 -41.32 14.02
N ARG A 323 98.41 -40.88 12.76
CA ARG A 323 97.23 -40.36 12.05
C ARG A 323 96.12 -41.41 12.18
N ARG A 324 95.23 -41.21 13.15
CA ARG A 324 93.99 -41.97 13.25
C ARG A 324 93.08 -41.44 12.16
N THR A 325 92.96 -42.23 11.09
CA THR A 325 91.98 -42.06 10.02
C THR A 325 90.59 -42.01 10.67
N ILE A 326 89.99 -40.84 10.65
CA ILE A 326 88.60 -40.61 11.06
C ILE A 326 87.74 -41.40 10.06
N PRO A 327 86.84 -42.30 10.49
CA PRO A 327 85.92 -42.95 9.56
C PRO A 327 85.06 -41.87 8.92
N SER A 328 85.09 -41.83 7.59
CA SER A 328 84.26 -40.95 6.77
C SER A 328 82.81 -41.09 7.19
N ARG A 329 82.29 -40.04 7.84
CA ARG A 329 80.88 -39.89 8.18
C ARG A 329 80.10 -39.95 6.87
N GLU A 330 79.27 -40.97 6.70
CA GLU A 330 78.31 -41.04 5.60
C GLU A 330 77.52 -39.71 5.55
N PRO A 331 77.39 -39.09 4.38
CA PRO A 331 76.55 -37.91 4.25
C PRO A 331 75.11 -38.33 4.53
N LEU A 332 74.53 -37.77 5.59
CA LEU A 332 73.09 -37.83 5.82
C LEU A 332 72.37 -37.42 4.52
N PRO A 333 71.29 -38.12 4.12
CA PRO A 333 70.53 -37.76 2.93
C PRO A 333 70.14 -36.28 3.02
N ASN A 334 70.47 -35.56 1.96
CA ASN A 334 70.20 -34.16 1.78
C ASN A 334 68.68 -33.95 1.65
N ASN A 335 67.97 -33.93 2.79
CA ASN A 335 66.55 -33.52 2.86
C ASN A 335 66.40 -31.99 2.74
N SER A 336 67.22 -31.36 1.90
CA SER A 336 67.04 -29.97 1.49
C SER A 336 65.94 -29.87 0.44
N THR A 337 64.73 -30.18 0.86
CA THR A 337 63.50 -29.65 0.27
C THR A 337 62.44 -29.76 1.37
N PRO A 338 62.18 -28.69 2.13
CA PRO A 338 60.94 -28.63 2.86
C PRO A 338 59.85 -28.46 1.79
N GLN A 339 59.26 -29.58 1.37
CA GLN A 339 58.04 -29.60 0.57
C GLN A 339 56.91 -29.12 1.49
N VAL A 340 56.88 -27.81 1.77
CA VAL A 340 55.77 -27.13 2.42
C VAL A 340 54.73 -26.86 1.34
N ASP A 341 54.09 -27.93 0.86
CA ASP A 341 52.82 -27.85 0.09
C ASP A 341 51.61 -27.72 1.05
N LEU A 342 51.80 -26.99 2.16
CA LEU A 342 50.75 -26.65 3.13
C LEU A 342 50.55 -25.13 3.15
N ILE A 343 50.38 -24.53 1.97
CA ILE A 343 49.73 -23.24 1.83
C ILE A 343 48.53 -23.43 0.91
N ALA A 344 47.37 -23.55 1.55
CA ALA A 344 46.06 -23.14 1.06
C ALA A 344 45.88 -23.19 -0.46
N GLN A 345 45.35 -24.31 -0.95
CA GLN A 345 44.56 -24.27 -2.18
C GLN A 345 43.49 -23.18 -2.02
N PRO A 346 43.31 -22.26 -2.99
CA PRO A 346 42.14 -21.38 -2.97
C PRO A 346 40.88 -22.26 -2.99
N PRO A 347 39.79 -21.84 -2.33
CA PRO A 347 38.55 -22.61 -2.30
C PRO A 347 38.12 -22.92 -3.74
N ARG A 348 37.74 -24.18 -3.96
CA ARG A 348 37.21 -24.69 -5.24
C ARG A 348 36.15 -23.72 -5.77
N SER A 349 36.12 -23.55 -7.09
CA SER A 349 35.17 -22.74 -7.89
C SER A 349 33.70 -23.15 -7.76
N ASP A 350 33.37 -24.10 -6.89
CA ASP A 350 32.10 -24.81 -6.86
C ASP A 350 31.32 -24.46 -5.57
N TRP A 351 31.80 -23.51 -4.77
CA TRP A 351 31.11 -23.03 -3.59
C TRP A 351 29.95 -22.12 -3.99
N ALA A 352 28.78 -22.72 -4.23
CA ALA A 352 27.50 -22.03 -4.33
C ALA A 352 27.21 -21.35 -2.98
N GLY A 353 27.33 -20.02 -2.97
CA GLY A 353 27.27 -19.20 -1.77
C GLY A 353 25.97 -19.35 -0.95
N TRP A 354 26.00 -18.74 0.24
CA TRP A 354 24.85 -18.61 1.12
C TRP A 354 23.65 -18.04 0.37
N THR A 355 22.68 -18.89 0.08
CA THR A 355 21.37 -18.45 -0.39
C THR A 355 20.61 -17.90 0.80
N PHE A 356 20.44 -16.58 0.84
CA PHE A 356 19.48 -15.96 1.74
C PHE A 356 18.08 -16.43 1.33
N PRO A 357 17.22 -16.84 2.29
CA PRO A 357 15.84 -17.15 1.97
C PRO A 357 15.17 -15.86 1.48
N GLN A 358 14.62 -15.91 0.25
CA GLN A 358 13.71 -14.89 -0.23
C GLN A 358 12.52 -14.81 0.74
N ALA A 359 12.40 -13.69 1.43
CA ALA A 359 11.18 -13.35 2.13
C ALA A 359 10.05 -13.25 1.11
N ARG A 360 9.10 -14.19 1.18
CA ARG A 360 7.77 -14.00 0.61
C ARG A 360 7.06 -12.94 1.45
N GLN A 361 6.87 -11.75 0.87
CA GLN A 361 5.62 -10.98 0.80
C GLN A 361 5.92 -9.50 0.53
#